data_AF-A0A1A5YJI3-F1
#
_entry.id   AF-A0A1A5YJI3-F1
#
_cell.length_a   1.000
_cell.length_b   1.000
_cell.length_c   1.000
_cell.angle_alpha   90.00
_cell.angle_beta   90.00
_cell.angle_gamma   90.00
#
_symmetry.space_group_name_H-M   'P 1'
#
loop_
_entity.id
_entity.type
_entity.pdbx_description
1 polymer ?
#
loop_
_entity_poly.entity_id
_entity_poly.type
_entity_poly.pdbx_seq_one_letter_code
_entity_poly.pdbx_strand_id
1 'polypeptide(L)'
;MTLFITPELAARFQQFGRDTYIQSGGYFNSPEQIAIGNGVFMRSPYQFDVMPSVKEPPVISVDDGCQINLGLRIKAKNRVRLERNVLIGPHVCISDEVDLKLDLIRDEFIPGINAGEAGGQVVIGEGAWIGANAIIQGNVRIGNGSIVKANSVVLSHVPDYCAVSGCPAKIVQIYEPSSSSWIDVSSPEQAAELLSARRLNPLLSICIPTYNRANHLEHCLDSIYSQIGNNELFEVIVSDNASTDATPEIAQRYAARYSNMKYIRNAKNIGADPNIFQVMKLARGKFVKIQGDDDFYVEGTLYPLLNVVHSHGDCGVIHIYVRNGDGRIWTGEGMSAYLEATSIYATFITSTILRRDELEKIKTPDLFLQSSFNQLYLQYAIMENNPRFCVMNSCMFTYAGISSDAYNFGEVVLRSYQSILQHFVGRGLTMDDFLKEKKRTLYNYAIPWFRQIITTKMIADTDRFEEIYSELYRDEPYYEDALAIIASVRNSQP
;
A
#
# COMPACT_ATOMS: atom_id res chain seq x y z
N MET A 1 36.02 18.10 10.94
CA MET A 1 35.71 16.70 10.57
C MET A 1 34.55 16.27 11.45
N THR A 2 33.40 15.91 10.87
CA THR A 2 32.26 15.43 11.66
C THR A 2 32.63 14.05 12.21
N LEU A 3 32.63 13.91 13.54
CA LEU A 3 32.89 12.62 14.20
C LEU A 3 31.56 11.88 14.37
N PHE A 4 31.57 10.58 14.09
CA PHE A 4 30.43 9.69 14.32
C PHE A 4 30.72 8.76 15.52
N ILE A 5 29.69 8.08 16.03
CA ILE A 5 29.88 7.08 17.09
C ILE A 5 30.84 5.97 16.65
N THR A 6 31.53 5.38 17.62
CA THR A 6 32.53 4.35 17.31
C THR A 6 31.85 3.01 16.98
N PRO A 7 32.50 2.13 16.18
CA PRO A 7 31.99 0.79 15.91
C PRO A 7 31.71 -0.02 17.19
N GLU A 8 32.51 0.17 18.25
CA GLU A 8 32.33 -0.53 19.53
C GLU A 8 31.02 -0.11 20.21
N LEU A 9 30.64 1.17 20.13
CA LEU A 9 29.35 1.62 20.65
C LEU A 9 28.20 1.14 19.76
N ALA A 10 28.35 1.18 18.42
CA ALA A 10 27.35 0.69 17.48
C ALA A 10 27.04 -0.81 17.70
N ALA A 11 28.06 -1.62 18.00
CA ALA A 11 27.91 -3.05 18.28
C ALA A 11 27.17 -3.37 19.59
N ARG A 12 26.97 -2.39 20.48
CA ARG A 12 26.21 -2.58 21.73
C ARG A 12 24.70 -2.43 21.55
N PHE A 13 24.24 -1.84 20.45
CA PHE A 13 22.82 -1.74 20.18
C PHE A 13 22.22 -3.12 19.92
N GLN A 14 20.95 -3.31 20.28
CA GLN A 14 20.24 -4.55 19.94
C GLN A 14 20.19 -4.76 18.42
N GLN A 15 20.03 -3.65 17.68
CA GLN A 15 20.12 -3.60 16.24
C GLN A 15 20.74 -2.26 15.83
N PHE A 16 21.62 -2.31 14.82
CA PHE A 16 22.18 -1.12 14.19
C PHE A 16 22.17 -1.32 12.67
N GLY A 17 21.32 -0.57 11.98
CA GLY A 17 21.13 -0.72 10.54
C GLY A 17 22.29 -0.17 9.70
N ARG A 18 22.26 -0.54 8.41
CA ARG A 18 23.21 -0.08 7.40
C ARG A 18 22.97 1.37 7.02
N ASP A 19 24.00 2.03 6.50
CA ASP A 19 23.93 3.43 6.04
C ASP A 19 23.39 4.42 7.10
N THR A 20 23.58 4.07 8.37
CA THR A 20 23.17 4.86 9.53
C THR A 20 24.34 5.70 10.05
N TYR A 21 24.08 6.99 10.31
CA TYR A 21 25.06 7.99 10.68
C TYR A 21 24.62 8.75 11.94
N ILE A 22 25.24 8.43 13.07
CA ILE A 22 24.98 9.11 14.36
C ILE A 22 26.22 9.91 14.76
N GLN A 23 26.09 11.24 14.88
CA GLN A 23 27.18 12.13 15.27
C GLN A 23 27.65 11.84 16.72
N SER A 24 28.95 11.98 16.98
CA SER A 24 29.49 11.89 18.34
C SER A 24 29.13 13.14 19.15
N GLY A 25 28.89 12.99 20.47
CA GLY A 25 28.56 14.10 21.38
C GLY A 25 27.20 13.98 22.09
N GLY A 26 26.65 12.78 22.22
CA GLY A 26 25.49 12.47 23.06
C GLY A 26 25.74 11.24 23.92
N TYR A 27 24.70 10.72 24.58
CA TYR A 27 24.80 9.48 25.35
C TYR A 27 23.60 8.56 25.14
N PHE A 28 23.88 7.25 25.21
CA PHE A 28 22.89 6.17 25.23
C PHE A 28 23.06 5.39 26.54
N ASN A 29 22.04 5.40 27.40
CA ASN A 29 21.95 4.50 28.54
C ASN A 29 21.31 3.19 28.07
N SER A 30 21.90 2.05 28.46
CA SER A 30 21.50 0.71 28.02
C SER A 30 21.27 0.58 26.50
N PRO A 31 22.30 0.82 25.66
CA PRO A 31 22.19 0.67 24.20
C PRO A 31 21.68 -0.72 23.78
N GLU A 32 21.95 -1.76 24.56
CA GLU A 32 21.44 -3.13 24.34
C GLU A 32 19.92 -3.26 24.37
N GLN A 33 19.20 -2.22 24.81
CA GLN A 33 17.73 -2.12 24.81
C GLN A 33 17.21 -1.15 23.72
N ILE A 34 18.10 -0.70 22.83
CA ILE A 34 17.81 0.27 21.77
C ILE A 34 18.07 -0.39 20.42
N ALA A 35 17.10 -0.25 19.51
CA ALA A 35 17.22 -0.66 18.12
C ALA A 35 17.26 0.57 17.20
N ILE A 36 18.25 0.62 16.31
CA ILE A 36 18.39 1.65 15.29
C ILE A 36 18.31 0.99 13.91
N GLY A 37 17.41 1.49 13.07
CA GLY A 37 17.17 1.03 11.70
C GLY A 37 18.24 1.46 10.70
N ASN A 38 17.98 1.21 9.43
CA ASN A 38 18.83 1.57 8.29
C ASN A 38 18.62 3.04 7.89
N GLY A 39 19.66 3.68 7.36
CA GLY A 39 19.55 5.04 6.81
C GLY A 39 19.18 6.11 7.85
N VAL A 40 19.39 5.85 9.14
CA VAL A 40 19.05 6.80 10.21
C VAL A 40 20.15 7.87 10.29
N PHE A 41 19.75 9.14 10.33
CA PHE A 41 20.67 10.26 10.52
C PHE A 41 20.36 10.97 11.84
N MET A 42 21.35 11.08 12.74
CA MET A 42 21.17 11.70 14.06
C MET A 42 22.28 12.70 14.38
N ARG A 43 21.89 13.94 14.69
CA ARG A 43 22.81 15.02 15.06
C ARG A 43 23.00 15.11 16.56
N SER A 44 24.23 15.40 17.00
CA SER A 44 24.56 15.60 18.41
C SER A 44 24.27 17.04 18.87
N PRO A 45 24.01 17.26 20.18
CA PRO A 45 23.91 16.26 21.23
C PRO A 45 22.57 15.50 21.22
N TYR A 46 22.52 14.34 21.87
CA TYR A 46 21.28 13.59 22.11
C TYR A 46 21.39 12.84 23.44
N GLN A 47 20.25 12.45 24.00
CA GLN A 47 20.17 11.70 25.25
C GLN A 47 19.07 10.65 25.13
N PHE A 48 19.47 9.38 25.26
CA PHE A 48 18.58 8.24 25.28
C PHE A 48 18.72 7.58 26.64
N ASP A 49 17.65 7.61 27.43
CA ASP A 49 17.61 7.04 28.76
C ASP A 49 16.59 5.91 28.82
N VAL A 50 17.09 4.68 28.91
CA VAL A 50 16.28 3.49 29.15
C VAL A 50 16.32 3.17 30.64
N MET A 51 15.16 3.21 31.30
CA MET A 51 15.09 2.79 32.70
C MET A 51 15.38 1.29 32.81
N PRO A 52 16.13 0.84 33.83
CA PRO A 52 16.61 -0.53 33.92
C PRO A 52 15.45 -1.54 34.02
N SER A 53 15.15 -2.19 32.90
CA SER A 53 14.36 -3.41 32.80
C SER A 53 14.77 -4.13 31.53
N VAL A 54 15.26 -5.38 31.63
CA VAL A 54 15.54 -6.21 30.46
C VAL A 54 14.18 -6.66 29.91
N LYS A 55 13.81 -6.19 28.71
CA LYS A 55 12.56 -6.55 28.03
C LYS A 55 12.89 -6.93 26.58
N GLU A 56 12.22 -7.96 26.05
CA GLU A 56 12.08 -8.18 24.61
C GLU A 56 10.62 -7.91 24.26
N PRO A 57 10.27 -7.05 23.28
CA PRO A 57 11.06 -6.27 22.29
C PRO A 57 11.82 -5.03 22.85
N PRO A 58 12.65 -4.31 22.05
CA PRO A 58 13.44 -3.16 22.54
C PRO A 58 12.57 -2.06 23.16
N VAL A 59 13.11 -1.43 24.20
CA VAL A 59 12.44 -0.33 24.92
C VAL A 59 12.43 0.94 24.07
N ILE A 60 13.49 1.20 23.31
CA ILE A 60 13.49 2.29 22.32
C ILE A 60 13.77 1.72 20.93
N SER A 61 12.93 2.04 19.95
CA SER A 61 13.22 1.74 18.55
C SER A 61 13.14 3.00 17.70
N VAL A 62 14.14 3.17 16.83
CA VAL A 62 14.19 4.19 15.79
C VAL A 62 14.27 3.47 14.45
N ASP A 63 13.15 3.40 13.74
CA ASP A 63 13.04 2.62 12.51
C ASP A 63 13.70 3.36 11.31
N ASP A 64 13.71 2.72 10.15
CA ASP A 64 14.48 3.14 8.98
C ASP A 64 14.18 4.57 8.49
N GLY A 65 15.22 5.27 8.02
CA GLY A 65 15.10 6.58 7.36
C GLY A 65 14.76 7.75 8.29
N CYS A 66 14.71 7.55 9.61
CA CYS A 66 14.49 8.64 10.56
C CYS A 66 15.58 9.71 10.47
N GLN A 67 15.18 10.98 10.52
CA GLN A 67 16.10 12.12 10.56
C GLN A 67 15.91 12.89 11.86
N ILE A 68 16.96 12.92 12.66
CA ILE A 68 16.93 13.45 14.02
C ILE A 68 17.90 14.63 14.12
N ASN A 69 17.35 15.80 14.42
CA ASN A 69 18.12 17.01 14.64
C ASN A 69 18.67 17.08 16.08
N LEU A 70 19.49 18.10 16.35
CA LEU A 70 20.23 18.19 17.60
C LEU A 70 19.33 18.35 18.83
N GLY A 71 19.74 17.77 19.95
CA GLY A 71 19.12 17.95 21.25
C GLY A 71 17.92 17.04 21.54
N LEU A 72 17.70 15.97 20.78
CA LEU A 72 16.66 14.99 21.10
C LEU A 72 16.93 14.35 22.47
N ARG A 73 15.88 14.30 23.31
CA ARG A 73 15.86 13.59 24.59
C ARG A 73 14.75 12.56 24.59
N ILE A 74 15.09 11.29 24.78
CA ILE A 74 14.12 10.21 24.98
C ILE A 74 14.35 9.61 26.37
N LYS A 75 13.27 9.51 27.16
CA LYS A 75 13.24 8.74 28.41
C LYS A 75 12.16 7.67 28.31
N ALA A 76 12.56 6.41 28.33
CA ALA A 76 11.67 5.29 28.13
C ALA A 76 11.75 4.28 29.29
N LYS A 77 10.60 3.94 29.87
CA LYS A 77 10.45 2.91 30.91
C LYS A 77 9.81 1.63 30.38
N ASN A 78 8.91 1.76 29.42
CA ASN A 78 8.22 0.66 28.76
C ASN A 78 8.53 0.63 27.27
N ARG A 79 8.14 1.66 26.52
CA ARG A 79 8.33 1.68 25.07
C ARG A 79 8.24 3.06 24.46
N VAL A 80 9.25 3.43 23.67
CA VAL A 80 9.21 4.55 22.73
C VAL A 80 9.61 4.05 21.35
N ARG A 81 8.74 4.23 20.36
CA ARG A 81 9.00 3.85 18.97
C ARG A 81 8.85 5.05 18.06
N LEU A 82 9.89 5.32 17.27
CA LEU A 82 9.84 6.17 16.09
C LEU A 82 9.74 5.24 14.88
N GLU A 83 8.61 5.27 14.18
CA GLU A 83 8.42 4.49 12.95
C GLU A 83 9.22 5.10 11.78
N ARG A 84 9.14 4.49 10.61
CA ARG A 84 9.98 4.86 9.46
C ARG A 84 9.82 6.32 9.06
N ASN A 85 10.90 6.92 8.55
CA ASN A 85 10.90 8.25 7.95
C ASN A 85 10.38 9.38 8.88
N VAL A 86 10.43 9.19 10.21
CA VAL A 86 10.05 10.23 11.17
C VAL A 86 11.10 11.35 11.16
N LEU A 87 10.61 12.59 11.14
CA LEU A 87 11.44 13.80 11.21
C LEU A 87 11.34 14.41 12.60
N ILE A 88 12.47 14.52 13.30
CA ILE A 88 12.56 15.11 14.63
C ILE A 88 13.30 16.44 14.55
N GLY A 89 12.61 17.53 14.87
CA GLY A 89 13.17 18.87 15.03
C GLY A 89 14.11 18.99 16.24
N PRO A 90 14.83 20.10 16.37
CA PRO A 90 15.80 20.26 17.45
C PRO A 90 15.12 20.36 18.82
N HIS A 91 15.78 19.84 19.86
CA HIS A 91 15.40 19.94 21.28
C HIS A 91 14.05 19.30 21.66
N VAL A 92 13.58 18.33 20.86
CA VAL A 92 12.37 17.54 21.18
C VAL A 92 12.60 16.66 22.41
N CYS A 93 11.59 16.57 23.27
CA CYS A 93 11.57 15.68 24.44
C CYS A 93 10.46 14.64 24.29
N ILE A 94 10.79 13.36 24.46
CA ILE A 94 9.86 12.24 24.35
C ILE A 94 9.96 11.40 25.63
N SER A 95 8.83 11.14 26.28
CA SER A 95 8.79 10.18 27.39
C SER A 95 7.49 9.39 27.41
N ASP A 96 7.57 8.11 27.75
CA ASP A 96 6.41 7.27 27.99
C ASP A 96 5.87 7.37 29.43
N GLU A 97 6.49 8.23 30.24
CA GLU A 97 6.01 8.67 31.53
C GLU A 97 5.50 10.12 31.44
N VAL A 98 4.50 10.45 32.26
CA VAL A 98 4.05 11.83 32.46
C VAL A 98 4.71 12.35 33.74
N ASP A 99 5.57 13.37 33.63
CA ASP A 99 6.17 14.01 34.82
C ASP A 99 5.14 14.86 35.60
N LEU A 100 3.98 15.14 34.99
CA LEU A 100 2.86 15.87 35.59
C LEU A 100 1.84 14.91 36.22
N LYS A 101 2.03 14.57 37.49
CA LYS A 101 0.99 13.97 38.34
C LYS A 101 -0.02 15.05 38.77
N LEU A 102 -0.76 15.63 37.83
CA LEU A 102 -1.84 16.57 38.13
C LEU A 102 -3.01 15.90 38.89
N ASP A 103 -3.19 14.59 38.72
CA ASP A 103 -4.22 13.82 39.46
C ASP A 103 -3.84 13.51 40.92
N LEU A 104 -2.61 13.83 41.35
CA LEU A 104 -2.18 13.70 42.76
C LEU A 104 -2.28 14.99 43.56
N ILE A 105 -2.75 16.09 42.96
CA ILE A 105 -3.16 17.30 43.70
C ILE A 105 -4.66 17.19 44.03
N ARG A 106 -5.07 16.05 44.59
CA ARG A 106 -6.30 15.93 45.37
C ARG A 106 -5.87 15.64 46.80
N ASP A 107 -5.66 16.73 47.54
CA ASP A 107 -5.64 16.98 48.99
C ASP A 107 -5.14 15.96 50.03
N GLU A 108 -4.67 14.74 49.71
CA GLU A 108 -4.33 13.75 50.76
C GLU A 108 -3.06 12.90 50.53
N PHE A 109 -2.03 13.37 49.80
CA PHE A 109 -0.79 12.58 49.66
C PHE A 109 0.53 13.33 49.85
N ILE A 110 1.43 12.71 50.63
CA ILE A 110 2.84 13.09 50.81
C ILE A 110 3.60 12.79 49.51
N PRO A 111 4.32 13.77 48.92
CA PRO A 111 5.14 13.52 47.73
C PRO A 111 6.23 12.49 48.03
N GLY A 112 6.28 11.39 47.26
CA GLY A 112 7.42 10.45 47.28
C GLY A 112 7.12 8.98 47.55
N ILE A 113 5.86 8.57 47.74
CA ILE A 113 5.51 7.16 47.94
C ILE A 113 4.77 6.64 46.70
N ASN A 114 5.45 5.76 45.95
CA ASN A 114 4.99 4.90 44.85
C ASN A 114 3.70 5.31 44.09
N ALA A 115 3.84 5.62 42.80
CA ALA A 115 2.78 5.35 41.83
C ALA A 115 3.41 5.11 40.45
N GLY A 116 3.50 3.84 40.05
CA GLY A 116 3.74 3.45 38.68
C GLY A 116 2.53 2.67 38.21
N GLU A 117 1.63 3.32 37.49
CA GLU A 117 0.67 2.57 36.67
C GLU A 117 1.39 2.05 35.42
N ALA A 118 1.02 0.82 35.06
CA ALA A 118 1.73 -0.03 34.12
C ALA A 118 1.41 0.32 32.66
N GLY A 119 2.44 0.43 31.82
CA GLY A 119 2.30 0.21 30.38
C GLY A 119 2.20 1.42 29.44
N GLY A 120 2.56 2.64 29.88
CA GLY A 120 2.61 3.79 28.97
C GLY A 120 3.58 3.56 27.81
N GLN A 121 3.16 3.85 26.57
CA GLN A 121 4.00 3.77 25.38
C GLN A 121 3.89 5.04 24.55
N VAL A 122 4.99 5.47 23.93
CA VAL A 122 4.97 6.50 22.88
C VAL A 122 5.25 5.86 21.53
N VAL A 123 4.37 6.08 20.56
CA VAL A 123 4.59 5.69 19.17
C VAL A 123 4.44 6.90 18.28
N ILE A 124 5.49 7.25 17.54
CA ILE A 124 5.46 8.29 16.52
C ILE A 124 5.37 7.61 15.16
N GLY A 125 4.23 7.80 14.50
CA GLY A 125 3.86 7.12 13.28
C GLY A 125 4.71 7.48 12.06
N GLU A 126 4.75 6.57 11.08
CA GLU A 126 5.56 6.70 9.87
C GLU A 126 5.36 8.06 9.17
N GLY A 127 6.46 8.71 8.82
CA GLY A 127 6.47 10.00 8.13
C GLY A 127 6.00 11.21 8.96
N ALA A 128 5.74 11.06 10.26
CA ALA A 128 5.37 12.18 11.10
C ALA A 128 6.52 13.18 11.30
N TRP A 129 6.18 14.46 11.44
CA TRP A 129 7.14 15.54 11.70
C TRP A 129 6.89 16.18 13.06
N ILE A 130 7.90 16.13 13.93
CA ILE A 130 7.89 16.75 15.24
C ILE A 130 8.70 18.05 15.20
N GLY A 131 8.02 19.18 15.41
CA GLY A 131 8.60 20.51 15.40
C GLY A 131 9.56 20.76 16.58
N ALA A 132 10.41 21.79 16.42
CA ALA A 132 11.40 22.16 17.43
C ALA A 132 10.79 22.38 18.82
N ASN A 133 11.50 21.99 19.87
CA ASN A 133 11.11 22.12 21.29
C ASN A 133 9.76 21.47 21.67
N ALA A 134 9.20 20.58 20.83
CA ALA A 134 7.99 19.87 21.20
C ALA A 134 8.25 18.86 22.33
N ILE A 135 7.23 18.65 23.17
CA ILE A 135 7.23 17.68 24.27
C ILE A 135 6.13 16.66 24.00
N ILE A 136 6.45 15.37 24.08
CA ILE A 136 5.51 14.27 23.90
C ILE A 136 5.63 13.38 25.14
N GLN A 137 4.55 13.24 25.91
CA GLN A 137 4.60 12.54 27.21
C GLN A 137 3.41 11.61 27.44
N GLY A 138 3.69 10.46 28.08
CA GLY A 138 2.69 9.50 28.54
C GLY A 138 2.38 8.39 27.54
N ASN A 139 1.12 7.94 27.52
CA ASN A 139 0.65 6.91 26.59
C ASN A 139 0.08 7.58 25.33
N VAL A 140 0.94 7.89 24.36
CA VAL A 140 0.59 8.70 23.19
C VAL A 140 0.98 7.99 21.89
N ARG A 141 0.05 8.00 20.94
CA ARG A 141 0.31 7.65 19.54
C ARG A 141 0.15 8.92 18.71
N ILE A 142 1.20 9.32 18.02
CA ILE A 142 1.12 10.32 16.96
C ILE A 142 0.92 9.56 15.66
N GLY A 143 -0.18 9.85 14.97
CA GLY A 143 -0.54 9.15 13.75
C GLY A 143 0.41 9.43 12.58
N ASN A 144 0.33 8.59 11.56
CA ASN A 144 1.20 8.63 10.39
C ASN A 144 1.02 9.94 9.61
N GLY A 145 2.11 10.50 9.10
CA GLY A 145 2.10 11.79 8.37
C GLY A 145 1.61 13.00 9.18
N SER A 146 1.48 12.87 10.51
CA SER A 146 1.02 13.97 11.37
C SER A 146 2.13 14.97 11.66
N ILE A 147 1.74 16.20 11.98
CA ILE A 147 2.67 17.29 12.26
C ILE A 147 2.43 17.80 13.69
N VAL A 148 3.46 17.75 14.52
CA VAL A 148 3.45 18.47 15.81
C VAL A 148 4.16 19.80 15.59
N LYS A 149 3.43 20.93 15.67
CA LYS A 149 4.04 22.25 15.49
C LYS A 149 5.03 22.55 16.63
N ALA A 150 6.03 23.40 16.35
CA ALA A 150 7.06 23.75 17.31
C ALA A 150 6.49 24.27 18.65
N ASN A 151 7.17 24.00 19.75
CA ASN A 151 6.80 24.35 21.13
C ASN A 151 5.48 23.76 21.64
N SER A 152 4.97 22.70 21.00
CA SER A 152 3.73 22.04 21.43
C SER A 152 3.97 20.96 22.49
N VAL A 153 2.98 20.72 23.36
CA VAL A 153 2.99 19.68 24.38
C VAL A 153 1.88 18.67 24.10
N VAL A 154 2.24 17.48 23.64
CA VAL A 154 1.32 16.41 23.24
C VAL A 154 1.14 15.43 24.40
N LEU A 155 -0.07 15.37 24.94
CA LEU A 155 -0.46 14.52 26.06
C LEU A 155 -1.57 13.51 25.71
N SER A 156 -2.02 13.50 24.46
CA SER A 156 -3.09 12.64 23.98
C SER A 156 -2.79 12.17 22.56
N HIS A 157 -3.45 11.08 22.13
CA HIS A 157 -3.32 10.57 20.77
C HIS A 157 -3.62 11.65 19.72
N VAL A 158 -2.85 11.62 18.63
CA VAL A 158 -3.06 12.43 17.43
C VAL A 158 -3.44 11.48 16.30
N PRO A 159 -4.63 11.62 15.68
CA PRO A 159 -5.01 10.79 14.53
C PRO A 159 -4.05 11.00 13.35
N ASP A 160 -3.99 10.04 12.43
CA ASP A 160 -3.17 10.13 11.22
C ASP A 160 -3.49 11.42 10.43
N TYR A 161 -2.48 11.99 9.77
CA TYR A 161 -2.56 13.19 8.92
C TYR A 161 -3.24 14.40 9.59
N CYS A 162 -2.93 14.63 10.86
CA CYS A 162 -3.38 15.81 11.60
C CYS A 162 -2.19 16.69 11.99
N ALA A 163 -2.36 18.00 11.96
CA ALA A 163 -1.41 18.93 12.55
C ALA A 163 -1.93 19.40 13.91
N VAL A 164 -1.10 19.33 14.94
CA VAL A 164 -1.42 19.78 16.30
C VAL A 164 -0.53 20.91 16.76
N SER A 165 -1.07 21.80 17.60
CA SER A 165 -0.35 22.94 18.16
C SER A 165 -0.82 23.28 19.58
N GLY A 166 0.08 23.81 20.41
CA GLY A 166 -0.25 24.39 21.73
C GLY A 166 0.13 23.51 22.92
N CYS A 167 -0.24 23.96 24.13
CA CYS A 167 0.00 23.28 25.40
C CYS A 167 -1.28 23.34 26.27
N PRO A 168 -2.07 22.26 26.36
CA PRO A 168 -1.90 20.99 25.64
C PRO A 168 -2.18 21.15 24.14
N ALA A 169 -1.52 20.36 23.30
CA ALA A 169 -1.65 20.41 21.85
C ALA A 169 -3.06 20.00 21.41
N LYS A 170 -3.63 20.79 20.49
CA LYS A 170 -4.94 20.53 19.86
C LYS A 170 -4.79 20.46 18.35
N ILE A 171 -5.69 19.72 17.70
CA ILE A 171 -5.75 19.66 16.23
C ILE A 171 -6.05 21.06 15.70
N VAL A 172 -5.17 21.56 14.85
CA VAL A 172 -5.30 22.85 14.17
C VAL A 172 -5.48 22.69 12.67
N GLN A 173 -5.07 21.55 12.10
CA GLN A 173 -5.31 21.24 10.70
C GLN A 173 -5.55 19.74 10.50
N ILE A 174 -6.39 19.39 9.56
CA ILE A 174 -6.60 18.01 9.10
C ILE A 174 -6.34 17.96 7.61
N TYR A 175 -5.60 16.96 7.18
CA TYR A 175 -5.36 16.75 5.76
C TYR A 175 -6.56 16.11 5.07
N GLU A 176 -6.99 16.70 3.97
CA GLU A 176 -8.08 16.24 3.12
C GLU A 176 -7.52 15.58 1.85
N PRO A 177 -7.59 14.24 1.74
CA PRO A 177 -7.01 13.50 0.62
C PRO A 177 -7.68 13.80 -0.72
N SER A 178 -8.98 14.14 -0.71
CA SER A 178 -9.73 14.37 -1.96
C SER A 178 -9.25 15.62 -2.70
N SER A 179 -8.93 16.68 -1.95
CA SER A 179 -8.47 17.98 -2.47
C SER A 179 -6.96 18.19 -2.38
N SER A 180 -6.24 17.25 -1.76
CA SER A 180 -4.80 17.35 -1.54
C SER A 180 -4.38 18.57 -0.73
N SER A 181 -5.15 18.93 0.29
CA SER A 181 -4.94 20.17 1.05
C SER A 181 -5.08 19.97 2.55
N TRP A 182 -4.44 20.85 3.33
CA TRP A 182 -4.67 20.96 4.76
C TRP A 182 -5.84 21.90 5.02
N ILE A 183 -6.85 21.42 5.72
CA ILE A 183 -8.00 22.19 6.15
C ILE A 183 -7.72 22.72 7.56
N ASP A 184 -7.82 24.05 7.74
CA ASP A 184 -7.72 24.68 9.05
C ASP A 184 -8.92 24.32 9.93
N VAL A 185 -8.63 23.98 11.18
CA VAL A 185 -9.61 23.60 12.19
C VAL A 185 -9.70 24.69 13.24
N SER A 186 -10.90 25.19 13.46
CA SER A 186 -11.21 26.25 14.42
C SER A 186 -11.77 25.72 15.75
N SER A 187 -12.32 24.50 15.77
CA SER A 187 -12.89 23.89 16.98
C SER A 187 -12.75 22.36 17.01
N PRO A 188 -12.81 21.73 18.20
CA PRO A 188 -12.83 20.27 18.35
C PRO A 188 -14.01 19.59 17.63
N GLU A 189 -15.17 20.24 17.58
CA GLU A 189 -16.36 19.73 16.89
C GLU A 189 -16.12 19.65 15.38
N GLN A 190 -15.52 20.70 14.80
CA GLN A 190 -15.14 20.71 13.39
C GLN A 190 -14.11 19.63 13.08
N ALA A 191 -13.12 19.41 13.96
CA ALA A 191 -12.18 18.31 13.82
C ALA A 191 -12.88 16.95 13.79
N ALA A 192 -13.81 16.71 14.72
CA ALA A 192 -14.55 15.44 14.80
C ALA A 192 -15.37 15.19 13.52
N GLU A 193 -16.02 16.24 12.98
CA GLU A 193 -16.78 16.15 11.73
C GLU A 193 -15.86 15.81 10.54
N LEU A 194 -14.74 16.50 10.37
CA LEU A 194 -13.78 16.25 9.29
C LEU A 194 -13.17 14.85 9.37
N LEU A 195 -12.78 14.39 10.56
CA LEU A 195 -12.29 13.02 10.76
C LEU A 195 -13.36 11.98 10.43
N SER A 196 -14.62 12.24 10.79
CA SER A 196 -15.73 11.37 10.42
C SER A 196 -15.96 11.34 8.90
N ALA A 197 -15.89 12.49 8.23
CA ALA A 197 -16.02 12.58 6.78
C ALA A 197 -14.90 11.84 6.04
N ARG A 198 -13.66 11.90 6.56
CA ARG A 198 -12.50 11.17 6.02
C ARG A 198 -12.66 9.66 6.10
N ARG A 199 -13.21 9.14 7.21
CA ARG A 199 -13.54 7.70 7.35
C ARG A 199 -14.58 7.23 6.33
N LEU A 200 -15.50 8.11 5.95
CA LEU A 200 -16.52 7.79 4.95
C LEU A 200 -15.97 7.85 3.53
N ASN A 201 -14.95 8.67 3.29
CA ASN A 201 -14.33 8.90 1.98
C ASN A 201 -12.81 8.63 2.01
N PRO A 202 -12.38 7.37 2.09
CA PRO A 202 -10.95 7.02 2.08
C PRO A 202 -10.27 7.47 0.77
N LEU A 203 -8.94 7.50 0.76
CA LEU A 203 -8.19 7.78 -0.47
C LEU A 203 -8.16 6.56 -1.39
N LEU A 204 -7.92 5.37 -0.83
CA LEU A 204 -7.72 4.14 -1.58
C LEU A 204 -8.58 2.99 -1.02
N SER A 205 -9.43 2.41 -1.85
CA SER A 205 -10.12 1.15 -1.56
C SER A 205 -9.37 -0.02 -2.21
N ILE A 206 -8.82 -0.92 -1.40
CA ILE A 206 -8.21 -2.18 -1.84
C ILE A 206 -9.32 -3.24 -1.90
N CYS A 207 -9.66 -3.65 -3.12
CA CYS A 207 -10.77 -4.55 -3.43
C CYS A 207 -10.25 -5.95 -3.75
N ILE A 208 -10.57 -6.92 -2.88
CA ILE A 208 -10.07 -8.29 -2.91
C ILE A 208 -11.23 -9.26 -3.20
N PRO A 209 -11.37 -9.75 -4.43
CA PRO A 209 -12.24 -10.89 -4.72
C PRO A 209 -11.53 -12.19 -4.30
N THR A 210 -12.27 -13.11 -3.67
CA THR A 210 -11.71 -14.39 -3.21
C THR A 210 -12.69 -15.55 -3.38
N TYR A 211 -12.17 -16.75 -3.55
CA TYR A 211 -12.95 -17.99 -3.58
C TYR A 211 -12.08 -19.21 -3.22
N ASN A 212 -12.40 -19.88 -2.11
CA ASN A 212 -11.73 -21.10 -1.65
C ASN A 212 -10.19 -20.99 -1.55
N ARG A 213 -9.71 -19.89 -0.96
CA ARG A 213 -8.28 -19.56 -0.86
C ARG A 213 -7.90 -19.04 0.53
N ALA A 214 -8.47 -19.63 1.58
CA ALA A 214 -8.31 -19.21 2.97
C ALA A 214 -6.88 -18.78 3.36
N ASN A 215 -5.88 -19.64 3.10
CA ASN A 215 -4.47 -19.38 3.47
C ASN A 215 -3.85 -18.22 2.68
N HIS A 216 -4.20 -18.07 1.39
CA HIS A 216 -3.68 -16.97 0.57
C HIS A 216 -4.32 -15.66 1.02
N LEU A 217 -5.63 -15.65 1.24
CA LEU A 217 -6.33 -14.48 1.75
C LEU A 217 -5.76 -14.04 3.10
N GLU A 218 -5.50 -14.96 4.03
CA GLU A 218 -4.89 -14.63 5.33
C GLU A 218 -3.54 -13.93 5.16
N HIS A 219 -2.65 -14.48 4.32
CA HIS A 219 -1.36 -13.89 4.04
C HIS A 219 -1.48 -12.53 3.32
N CYS A 220 -2.43 -12.40 2.39
CA CYS A 220 -2.73 -11.12 1.73
C CYS A 220 -3.17 -10.07 2.74
N LEU A 221 -4.12 -10.41 3.62
CA LEU A 221 -4.60 -9.51 4.68
C LEU A 221 -3.49 -9.18 5.68
N ASP A 222 -2.64 -10.13 6.05
CA ASP A 222 -1.47 -9.86 6.91
C ASP A 222 -0.49 -8.88 6.25
N SER A 223 -0.19 -9.07 4.97
CA SER A 223 0.71 -8.17 4.22
C SER A 223 0.17 -6.74 4.14
N ILE A 224 -1.16 -6.57 4.16
CA ILE A 224 -1.83 -5.28 4.16
C ILE A 224 -1.86 -4.69 5.58
N TYR A 225 -2.44 -5.41 6.53
CA TYR A 225 -2.75 -4.89 7.87
C TYR A 225 -1.53 -4.74 8.78
N SER A 226 -0.44 -5.47 8.52
CA SER A 226 0.85 -5.22 9.16
C SER A 226 1.39 -3.80 8.87
N GLN A 227 0.98 -3.18 7.76
CA GLN A 227 1.42 -1.85 7.35
C GLN A 227 0.38 -0.77 7.68
N ILE A 228 -0.90 -1.01 7.35
CA ILE A 228 -1.91 0.06 7.37
C ILE A 228 -2.74 0.10 8.66
N GLY A 229 -2.85 -1.01 9.41
CA GLY A 229 -3.73 -1.09 10.57
C GLY A 229 -5.13 -0.50 10.31
N ASN A 230 -5.57 0.42 11.19
CA ASN A 230 -6.84 1.15 11.09
C ASN A 230 -6.70 2.52 10.39
N ASN A 231 -5.70 2.72 9.53
CA ASN A 231 -5.54 3.98 8.82
C ASN A 231 -6.77 4.28 7.95
N GLU A 232 -7.37 5.44 8.20
CA GLU A 232 -8.65 5.88 7.62
C GLU A 232 -8.52 6.30 6.15
N LEU A 233 -7.30 6.47 5.64
CA LEU A 233 -7.07 6.71 4.21
C LEU A 233 -7.23 5.46 3.35
N PHE A 234 -7.26 4.29 3.99
CA PHE A 234 -7.49 3.01 3.33
C PHE A 234 -8.85 2.45 3.70
N GLU A 235 -9.43 1.75 2.74
CA GLU A 235 -10.50 0.79 2.96
C GLU A 235 -10.08 -0.54 2.34
N VAL A 236 -10.36 -1.65 3.01
CA VAL A 236 -10.15 -3.00 2.46
C VAL A 236 -11.50 -3.68 2.33
N ILE A 237 -11.84 -4.12 1.13
CA ILE A 237 -13.10 -4.81 0.85
C ILE A 237 -12.81 -6.22 0.37
N VAL A 238 -13.27 -7.22 1.11
CA VAL A 238 -13.19 -8.63 0.69
C VAL A 238 -14.55 -9.07 0.18
N SER A 239 -14.60 -9.54 -1.06
CA SER A 239 -15.78 -10.16 -1.67
C SER A 239 -15.56 -11.66 -1.86
N ASP A 240 -16.11 -12.43 -0.93
CA ASP A 240 -16.06 -13.89 -0.94
C ASP A 240 -17.16 -14.47 -1.83
N ASN A 241 -16.73 -15.23 -2.84
CA ASN A 241 -17.61 -15.80 -3.86
C ASN A 241 -18.31 -17.10 -3.43
N ALA A 242 -18.85 -17.12 -2.22
CA ALA A 242 -19.49 -18.27 -1.59
C ALA A 242 -18.52 -19.43 -1.29
N SER A 243 -17.34 -19.11 -0.75
CA SER A 243 -16.34 -20.11 -0.34
C SER A 243 -16.90 -21.10 0.67
N THR A 244 -16.41 -22.32 0.61
CA THR A 244 -16.78 -23.45 1.48
C THR A 244 -15.65 -23.92 2.38
N ASP A 245 -14.47 -23.31 2.26
CA ASP A 245 -13.32 -23.51 3.14
C ASP A 245 -13.33 -22.50 4.30
N ALA A 246 -12.18 -22.31 4.97
CA ALA A 246 -12.04 -21.41 6.12
C ALA A 246 -12.01 -19.89 5.76
N THR A 247 -12.29 -19.54 4.50
CA THR A 247 -12.27 -18.15 4.01
C THR A 247 -13.23 -17.24 4.81
N PRO A 248 -14.49 -17.63 5.11
CA PRO A 248 -15.40 -16.80 5.88
C PRO A 248 -14.91 -16.49 7.30
N GLU A 249 -14.37 -17.48 8.00
CA GLU A 249 -13.86 -17.36 9.35
C GLU A 249 -12.68 -16.38 9.41
N ILE A 250 -11.76 -16.50 8.45
CA ILE A 250 -10.60 -15.61 8.32
C ILE A 250 -11.09 -14.19 8.06
N ALA A 251 -11.91 -13.96 7.03
CA ALA A 251 -12.36 -12.63 6.67
C ALA A 251 -13.15 -11.94 7.82
N GLN A 252 -14.01 -12.69 8.53
CA GLN A 252 -14.74 -12.18 9.69
C GLN A 252 -13.82 -11.78 10.84
N ARG A 253 -12.75 -12.55 11.09
CA ARG A 253 -11.77 -12.24 12.13
C ARG A 253 -11.04 -10.92 11.87
N TYR A 254 -10.63 -10.67 10.62
CA TYR A 254 -10.03 -9.37 10.28
C TYR A 254 -11.06 -8.25 10.33
N ALA A 255 -12.31 -8.48 9.89
CA ALA A 255 -13.36 -7.47 9.93
C ALA A 255 -13.76 -7.07 11.37
N ALA A 256 -13.67 -8.00 12.32
CA ALA A 256 -13.86 -7.71 13.74
C ALA A 256 -12.68 -6.92 14.35
N ARG A 257 -11.47 -7.07 13.79
CA ARG A 257 -10.24 -6.44 14.29
C ARG A 257 -9.98 -5.05 13.69
N TYR A 258 -10.38 -4.83 12.44
CA TYR A 258 -10.04 -3.63 11.68
C TYR A 258 -11.31 -2.93 11.18
N SER A 259 -11.53 -1.71 11.69
CA SER A 259 -12.69 -0.86 11.41
C SER A 259 -12.77 -0.37 9.96
N ASN A 260 -11.65 -0.39 9.23
CA ASN A 260 -11.56 -0.05 7.82
C ASN A 260 -11.70 -1.28 6.89
N MET A 261 -12.08 -2.44 7.43
CA MET A 261 -12.42 -3.62 6.62
C MET A 261 -13.92 -3.73 6.37
N LYS A 262 -14.28 -4.13 5.16
CA LYS A 262 -15.63 -4.58 4.82
C LYS A 262 -15.56 -5.98 4.24
N TYR A 263 -16.30 -6.91 4.83
CA TYR A 263 -16.44 -8.26 4.32
C TYR A 263 -17.86 -8.48 3.80
N ILE A 264 -17.96 -9.03 2.59
CA ILE A 264 -19.23 -9.52 2.04
C ILE A 264 -19.03 -10.95 1.51
N ARG A 265 -20.09 -11.75 1.62
CA ARG A 265 -20.12 -13.12 1.10
C ARG A 265 -21.33 -13.30 0.20
N ASN A 266 -21.10 -13.80 -1.00
CA ASN A 266 -22.16 -14.14 -1.93
C ASN A 266 -22.92 -15.38 -1.44
N ALA A 267 -24.22 -15.43 -1.73
CA ALA A 267 -25.04 -16.62 -1.44
C ALA A 267 -24.68 -17.83 -2.31
N LYS A 268 -24.12 -17.58 -3.49
CA LYS A 268 -23.65 -18.58 -4.46
C LYS A 268 -22.44 -18.03 -5.22
N ASN A 269 -21.63 -18.93 -5.79
CA ASN A 269 -20.54 -18.53 -6.68
C ASN A 269 -21.13 -17.91 -7.97
N ILE A 270 -20.74 -16.67 -8.28
CA ILE A 270 -21.20 -15.91 -9.45
C ILE A 270 -20.15 -15.81 -10.56
N GLY A 271 -19.04 -16.56 -10.46
CA GLY A 271 -17.89 -16.45 -11.35
C GLY A 271 -16.89 -15.36 -10.93
N ALA A 272 -15.68 -15.40 -11.50
CA ALA A 272 -14.59 -14.50 -11.13
C ALA A 272 -14.88 -13.05 -11.54
N ASP A 273 -15.18 -12.80 -12.82
CA ASP A 273 -15.41 -11.44 -13.34
C ASP A 273 -16.56 -10.72 -12.62
N PRO A 274 -17.75 -11.33 -12.42
CA PRO A 274 -18.81 -10.67 -11.67
C PRO A 274 -18.43 -10.37 -10.23
N ASN A 275 -17.60 -11.22 -9.59
CA ASN A 275 -17.12 -10.97 -8.23
C ASN A 275 -16.09 -9.83 -8.16
N ILE A 276 -15.14 -9.77 -9.12
CA ILE A 276 -14.19 -8.65 -9.29
C ILE A 276 -14.99 -7.34 -9.49
N PHE A 277 -15.98 -7.36 -10.37
CA PHE A 277 -16.79 -6.18 -10.65
C PHE A 277 -17.66 -5.75 -9.45
N GLN A 278 -18.22 -6.72 -8.73
CA GLN A 278 -19.01 -6.46 -7.53
C GLN A 278 -18.18 -5.78 -6.44
N VAL A 279 -16.96 -6.28 -6.17
CA VAL A 279 -16.12 -5.69 -5.09
C VAL A 279 -15.73 -4.26 -5.40
N MET A 280 -15.44 -3.93 -6.67
CA MET A 280 -15.13 -2.55 -7.09
C MET A 280 -16.31 -1.59 -6.85
N LYS A 281 -17.56 -2.04 -7.08
CA LYS A 281 -18.75 -1.22 -6.85
C LYS A 281 -19.00 -0.87 -5.38
N LEU A 282 -18.39 -1.59 -4.45
CA LEU A 282 -18.54 -1.36 -3.02
C LEU A 282 -17.53 -0.34 -2.47
N ALA A 283 -16.51 0.01 -3.27
CA ALA A 283 -15.47 0.95 -2.91
C ALA A 283 -16.01 2.35 -2.66
N ARG A 284 -15.56 2.98 -1.57
CA ARG A 284 -15.84 4.40 -1.29
C ARG A 284 -14.65 5.30 -1.59
N GLY A 285 -13.47 4.72 -1.76
CA GLY A 285 -12.22 5.44 -1.95
C GLY A 285 -12.23 6.31 -3.19
N LYS A 286 -11.48 7.42 -3.17
CA LYS A 286 -11.25 8.22 -4.39
C LYS A 286 -10.63 7.37 -5.50
N PHE A 287 -9.80 6.40 -5.13
CA PHE A 287 -9.23 5.41 -6.02
C PHE A 287 -9.66 3.99 -5.63
N VAL A 288 -9.93 3.17 -6.65
CA VAL A 288 -10.28 1.75 -6.54
C VAL A 288 -9.10 0.94 -7.02
N LYS A 289 -8.47 0.18 -6.13
CA LYS A 289 -7.42 -0.77 -6.47
C LYS A 289 -7.98 -2.18 -6.45
N ILE A 290 -7.75 -2.94 -7.51
CA ILE A 290 -8.06 -4.38 -7.53
C ILE A 290 -6.84 -5.13 -6.99
N GLN A 291 -7.07 -6.18 -6.21
CA GLN A 291 -6.02 -6.96 -5.54
C GLN A 291 -6.37 -8.44 -5.58
N GLY A 292 -5.51 -9.26 -6.20
CA GLY A 292 -5.57 -10.71 -6.08
C GLY A 292 -5.34 -11.16 -4.64
N ASP A 293 -6.09 -12.17 -4.21
CA ASP A 293 -5.95 -12.76 -2.86
C ASP A 293 -4.67 -13.59 -2.69
N ASP A 294 -3.96 -13.85 -3.79
CA ASP A 294 -2.70 -14.58 -3.91
C ASP A 294 -1.47 -13.70 -4.19
N ASP A 295 -1.67 -12.38 -4.17
CA ASP A 295 -0.63 -11.36 -4.24
C ASP A 295 -0.44 -10.69 -2.86
N PHE A 296 0.82 -10.58 -2.42
CA PHE A 296 1.18 -10.08 -1.10
C PHE A 296 2.03 -8.82 -1.21
N TYR A 297 1.74 -7.79 -0.42
CA TYR A 297 2.58 -6.59 -0.40
C TYR A 297 3.91 -6.85 0.29
N VAL A 298 4.99 -6.37 -0.32
CA VAL A 298 6.28 -6.25 0.35
C VAL A 298 6.15 -5.20 1.47
N GLU A 299 6.76 -5.47 2.62
CA GLU A 299 6.71 -4.57 3.77
C GLU A 299 7.24 -3.16 3.41
N GLY A 300 6.54 -2.12 3.84
CA GLY A 300 6.93 -0.72 3.62
C GLY A 300 6.52 -0.15 2.27
N THR A 301 5.74 -0.87 1.46
CA THR A 301 5.36 -0.41 0.12
C THR A 301 4.00 0.31 0.06
N LEU A 302 3.08 0.03 0.98
CA LEU A 302 1.71 0.60 0.91
C LEU A 302 1.65 2.12 1.09
N TYR A 303 2.51 2.71 1.93
CA TYR A 303 2.58 4.17 2.08
C TYR A 303 3.21 4.88 0.87
N PRO A 304 4.32 4.38 0.28
CA PRO A 304 4.79 4.86 -1.03
C PRO A 304 3.71 4.82 -2.10
N LEU A 305 2.91 3.74 -2.17
CA LEU A 305 1.79 3.68 -3.10
C LEU A 305 0.73 4.74 -2.80
N LEU A 306 0.36 4.92 -1.53
CA LEU A 306 -0.58 5.95 -1.13
C LEU A 306 -0.08 7.34 -1.55
N ASN A 307 1.23 7.60 -1.44
CA ASN A 307 1.85 8.85 -1.88
C ASN A 307 1.80 9.03 -3.40
N VAL A 308 1.95 7.97 -4.19
CA VAL A 308 1.78 8.01 -5.65
C VAL A 308 0.33 8.32 -6.01
N VAL A 309 -0.62 7.58 -5.42
CA VAL A 309 -2.06 7.81 -5.60
C VAL A 309 -2.44 9.24 -5.23
N HIS A 310 -1.81 9.77 -4.18
CA HIS A 310 -1.99 11.14 -3.74
C HIS A 310 -1.42 12.16 -4.75
N SER A 311 -0.13 12.03 -5.08
CA SER A 311 0.62 12.99 -5.91
C SER A 311 0.16 13.01 -7.36
N HIS A 312 -0.46 11.92 -7.82
CA HIS A 312 -1.02 11.76 -9.17
C HIS A 312 -2.54 11.64 -9.12
N GLY A 313 -3.18 12.36 -8.19
CA GLY A 313 -4.62 12.36 -7.96
C GLY A 313 -5.46 12.87 -9.15
N ASP A 314 -4.82 13.43 -10.17
CA ASP A 314 -5.39 13.91 -11.41
C ASP A 314 -5.52 12.82 -12.49
N CYS A 315 -4.72 11.75 -12.40
CA CYS A 315 -4.72 10.64 -13.34
C CYS A 315 -5.99 9.79 -13.21
N GLY A 316 -6.55 9.37 -14.35
CA GLY A 316 -7.70 8.47 -14.39
C GLY A 316 -7.33 7.02 -14.06
N VAL A 317 -6.10 6.63 -14.44
CA VAL A 317 -5.54 5.29 -14.25
C VAL A 317 -4.15 5.40 -13.64
N ILE A 318 -3.86 4.57 -12.64
CA ILE A 318 -2.51 4.35 -12.12
C ILE A 318 -2.20 2.87 -12.26
N HIS A 319 -1.09 2.57 -12.94
CA HIS A 319 -0.63 1.21 -13.19
C HIS A 319 0.63 0.91 -12.35
N ILE A 320 0.60 -0.20 -11.60
CA ILE A 320 1.77 -0.71 -10.88
C ILE A 320 2.41 -1.82 -11.72
N TYR A 321 3.64 -1.60 -12.15
CA TYR A 321 4.35 -2.59 -12.95
C TYR A 321 4.77 -3.78 -12.07
N VAL A 322 4.36 -5.00 -12.46
CA VAL A 322 4.48 -6.21 -11.63
C VAL A 322 5.85 -6.88 -11.78
N ARG A 323 6.60 -6.55 -12.84
CA ARG A 323 7.96 -7.05 -13.07
C ARG A 323 8.98 -6.10 -12.44
N ASN A 324 10.18 -6.62 -12.11
CA ASN A 324 11.31 -5.83 -11.61
C ASN A 324 11.47 -4.54 -12.43
N GLY A 325 11.20 -3.43 -11.77
CA GLY A 325 11.28 -2.09 -12.32
C GLY A 325 12.47 -1.32 -11.77
N ASP A 326 12.80 -0.21 -12.43
CA ASP A 326 13.86 0.71 -12.02
C ASP A 326 13.43 1.68 -10.90
N GLY A 327 12.24 1.46 -10.32
CA GLY A 327 11.66 2.29 -9.27
C GLY A 327 11.06 3.60 -9.76
N ARG A 328 11.09 3.88 -11.08
CA ARG A 328 10.61 5.16 -11.60
C ARG A 328 9.10 5.27 -11.55
N ILE A 329 8.64 6.46 -11.20
CA ILE A 329 7.25 6.88 -11.31
C ILE A 329 7.20 7.95 -12.39
N TRP A 330 6.32 7.79 -13.37
CA TRP A 330 6.17 8.75 -14.46
C TRP A 330 4.72 8.79 -14.95
N THR A 331 4.36 9.89 -15.59
CA THR A 331 3.02 10.13 -16.12
C THR A 331 3.02 10.22 -17.63
N GLY A 332 1.96 9.76 -18.27
CA GLY A 332 1.73 9.91 -19.70
C GLY A 332 0.28 10.25 -20.00
N GLU A 333 -0.01 10.47 -21.27
CA GLU A 333 -1.36 10.80 -21.73
C GLU A 333 -1.74 10.02 -22.98
N GLY A 334 -2.98 9.53 -23.03
CA GLY A 334 -3.58 8.89 -24.19
C GLY A 334 -3.39 7.37 -24.24
N MET A 335 -4.34 6.71 -24.91
CA MET A 335 -4.41 5.24 -24.98
C MET A 335 -3.19 4.61 -25.67
N SER A 336 -2.67 5.20 -26.75
CA SER A 336 -1.50 4.65 -27.47
C SER A 336 -0.24 4.68 -26.60
N ALA A 337 -0.01 5.77 -25.86
CA ALA A 337 1.12 5.87 -24.93
C ALA A 337 0.96 4.89 -23.75
N TYR A 338 -0.26 4.73 -23.24
CA TYR A 338 -0.55 3.75 -22.21
C TYR A 338 -0.30 2.31 -22.70
N LEU A 339 -0.80 1.97 -23.89
CA LEU A 339 -0.62 0.66 -24.51
C LEU A 339 0.86 0.33 -24.72
N GLU A 340 1.65 1.29 -25.20
CA GLU A 340 3.09 1.09 -25.37
C GLU A 340 3.79 0.79 -24.03
N ALA A 341 3.36 1.47 -22.97
CA ALA A 341 3.93 1.39 -21.63
C ALA A 341 3.57 0.09 -20.90
N THR A 342 2.31 -0.34 -20.97
CA THR A 342 1.81 -1.45 -20.16
C THR A 342 1.65 -2.74 -20.95
N SER A 343 1.32 -2.66 -22.25
CA SER A 343 0.95 -3.82 -23.08
C SER A 343 -0.05 -4.73 -22.34
N ILE A 344 0.04 -6.04 -22.53
CA ILE A 344 -0.82 -7.03 -21.88
C ILE A 344 -0.71 -7.04 -20.35
N TYR A 345 0.33 -6.45 -19.75
CA TYR A 345 0.48 -6.41 -18.29
C TYR A 345 -0.60 -5.57 -17.61
N ALA A 346 -1.26 -4.65 -18.33
CA ALA A 346 -2.45 -3.94 -17.85
C ALA A 346 -3.63 -4.86 -17.52
N THR A 347 -3.61 -6.12 -17.96
CA THR A 347 -4.63 -7.11 -17.61
C THR A 347 -4.46 -7.70 -16.21
N PHE A 348 -3.28 -7.57 -15.59
CA PHE A 348 -3.03 -8.10 -14.26
C PHE A 348 -3.80 -7.29 -13.22
N ILE A 349 -4.81 -7.87 -12.58
CA ILE A 349 -5.74 -7.12 -11.72
C ILE A 349 -5.02 -6.30 -10.62
N THR A 350 -4.00 -6.88 -9.99
CA THR A 350 -3.24 -6.26 -8.90
C THR A 350 -2.42 -5.04 -9.34
N SER A 351 -2.16 -4.91 -10.64
CA SER A 351 -1.49 -3.73 -11.22
C SER A 351 -2.42 -2.52 -11.37
N THR A 352 -3.73 -2.70 -11.21
CA THR A 352 -4.73 -1.72 -11.66
C THR A 352 -5.28 -0.89 -10.52
N ILE A 353 -5.21 0.44 -10.68
CA ILE A 353 -5.86 1.43 -9.82
C ILE A 353 -6.64 2.40 -10.71
N LEU A 354 -7.92 2.57 -10.40
CA LEU A 354 -8.86 3.37 -11.18
C LEU A 354 -9.37 4.54 -10.34
N ARG A 355 -9.49 5.72 -10.94
CA ARG A 355 -10.13 6.86 -10.29
C ARG A 355 -11.64 6.64 -10.27
N ARG A 356 -12.25 6.63 -9.07
CA ARG A 356 -13.64 6.16 -8.88
C ARG A 356 -14.67 7.05 -9.58
N ASP A 357 -14.51 8.37 -9.49
CA ASP A 357 -15.43 9.31 -10.14
C ASP A 357 -15.41 9.20 -11.68
N GLU A 358 -14.27 8.84 -12.27
CA GLU A 358 -14.19 8.53 -13.71
C GLU A 358 -14.81 7.16 -14.03
N LEU A 359 -14.59 6.15 -13.18
CA LEU A 359 -15.21 4.84 -13.30
C LEU A 359 -16.74 4.93 -13.28
N GLU A 360 -17.31 5.75 -12.39
CA GLU A 360 -18.76 5.97 -12.24
C GLU A 360 -19.39 6.68 -13.46
N LYS A 361 -18.60 7.37 -14.29
CA LYS A 361 -19.08 8.01 -15.53
C LYS A 361 -19.22 7.04 -16.71
N ILE A 362 -18.66 5.83 -16.61
CA ILE A 362 -18.74 4.83 -17.68
C ILE A 362 -20.19 4.32 -17.79
N LYS A 363 -20.78 4.43 -18.98
CA LYS A 363 -22.19 4.06 -19.23
C LYS A 363 -22.43 2.55 -19.27
N THR A 364 -21.46 1.79 -19.78
CA THR A 364 -21.55 0.33 -19.99
C THR A 364 -20.39 -0.40 -19.30
N PRO A 365 -20.23 -0.26 -17.97
CA PRO A 365 -19.06 -0.77 -17.24
C PRO A 365 -18.97 -2.31 -17.21
N ASP A 366 -20.03 -2.99 -17.66
CA ASP A 366 -20.19 -4.43 -17.76
C ASP A 366 -20.08 -4.98 -19.20
N LEU A 367 -19.75 -4.13 -20.19
CA LEU A 367 -19.70 -4.51 -21.61
C LEU A 367 -18.79 -5.72 -21.88
N PHE A 368 -17.69 -5.86 -21.12
CA PHE A 368 -16.72 -6.94 -21.25
C PHE A 368 -16.65 -7.82 -19.99
N LEU A 369 -17.73 -7.91 -19.21
CA LEU A 369 -17.76 -8.63 -17.93
C LEU A 369 -17.56 -10.15 -18.02
N GLN A 370 -17.50 -10.75 -19.21
CA GLN A 370 -17.24 -12.19 -19.38
C GLN A 370 -15.92 -12.47 -20.12
N SER A 371 -15.04 -11.47 -20.20
CA SER A 371 -13.81 -11.52 -20.98
C SER A 371 -12.57 -11.97 -20.19
N SER A 372 -12.71 -12.19 -18.88
CA SER A 372 -11.62 -12.30 -17.90
C SER A 372 -10.80 -11.00 -17.71
N PHE A 373 -11.04 -9.98 -18.53
CA PHE A 373 -10.27 -8.74 -18.61
C PHE A 373 -11.14 -7.48 -18.57
N ASN A 374 -12.31 -7.51 -17.91
CA ASN A 374 -13.17 -6.33 -17.82
C ASN A 374 -12.44 -5.10 -17.23
N GLN A 375 -11.51 -5.31 -16.29
CA GLN A 375 -10.64 -4.27 -15.75
C GLN A 375 -9.81 -3.56 -16.81
N LEU A 376 -9.41 -4.23 -17.90
CA LEU A 376 -8.71 -3.60 -19.02
C LEU A 376 -9.67 -2.66 -19.75
N TYR A 377 -10.88 -3.13 -20.07
CA TYR A 377 -11.91 -2.29 -20.68
C TYR A 377 -12.18 -1.03 -19.85
N LEU A 378 -12.30 -1.16 -18.52
CA LEU A 378 -12.54 -0.03 -17.62
C LEU A 378 -11.39 0.99 -17.64
N GLN A 379 -10.13 0.54 -17.72
CA GLN A 379 -8.98 1.45 -17.86
C GLN A 379 -9.09 2.32 -19.10
N TYR A 380 -9.33 1.71 -20.27
CA TYR A 380 -9.44 2.44 -21.53
C TYR A 380 -10.72 3.30 -21.60
N ALA A 381 -11.84 2.83 -21.04
CA ALA A 381 -13.07 3.62 -20.97
C ALA A 381 -12.91 4.89 -20.11
N ILE A 382 -12.12 4.84 -19.03
CA ILE A 382 -11.72 6.05 -18.28
C ILE A 382 -10.89 6.98 -19.17
N MET A 383 -9.95 6.44 -19.95
CA MET A 383 -9.06 7.22 -20.81
C MET A 383 -9.76 7.96 -21.95
N GLU A 384 -10.99 7.59 -22.32
CA GLU A 384 -11.80 8.37 -23.27
C GLU A 384 -12.14 9.78 -22.73
N ASN A 385 -12.25 9.95 -21.41
CA ASN A 385 -12.59 11.22 -20.77
C ASN A 385 -11.41 11.84 -20.01
N ASN A 386 -10.57 11.01 -19.37
CA ASN A 386 -9.37 11.43 -18.66
C ASN A 386 -8.16 10.69 -19.22
N PRO A 387 -7.44 11.26 -20.21
CA PRO A 387 -6.35 10.56 -20.88
C PRO A 387 -5.10 10.41 -20.00
N ARG A 388 -5.03 11.07 -18.83
CA ARG A 388 -3.84 11.08 -17.98
C ARG A 388 -3.72 9.78 -17.20
N PHE A 389 -2.54 9.19 -17.24
CA PHE A 389 -2.20 8.01 -16.47
C PHE A 389 -0.86 8.16 -15.76
N CYS A 390 -0.65 7.36 -14.73
CA CYS A 390 0.62 7.23 -14.02
C CYS A 390 1.08 5.77 -14.05
N VAL A 391 2.39 5.56 -14.24
CA VAL A 391 3.04 4.24 -14.15
C VAL A 391 4.02 4.27 -12.99
N MET A 392 3.82 3.37 -12.04
CA MET A 392 4.74 3.10 -10.94
C MET A 392 5.53 1.83 -11.27
N ASN A 393 6.78 1.99 -11.70
CA ASN A 393 7.68 0.89 -12.06
C ASN A 393 8.42 0.35 -10.83
N SER A 394 7.68 -0.07 -9.81
CA SER A 394 8.22 -0.55 -8.54
C SER A 394 7.70 -1.94 -8.23
N CYS A 395 8.60 -2.86 -7.87
CA CYS A 395 8.23 -4.20 -7.44
C CYS A 395 7.67 -4.13 -6.01
N MET A 396 6.35 -4.13 -5.92
CA MET A 396 5.62 -3.99 -4.66
C MET A 396 5.06 -5.30 -4.12
N PHE A 397 5.08 -6.34 -4.93
CA PHE A 397 4.36 -7.59 -4.67
C PHE A 397 5.30 -8.78 -4.68
N THR A 398 5.01 -9.74 -3.80
CA THR A 398 5.35 -11.14 -4.01
C THR A 398 4.07 -11.88 -4.39
N TYR A 399 4.18 -12.97 -5.15
CA TYR A 399 3.03 -13.72 -5.64
C TYR A 399 3.21 -15.21 -5.37
N ALA A 400 2.11 -15.89 -5.05
CA ALA A 400 2.11 -17.34 -4.83
C ALA A 400 2.30 -18.14 -6.14
N GLY A 401 2.05 -17.51 -7.30
CA GLY A 401 2.28 -18.13 -8.62
C GLY A 401 1.30 -19.26 -8.95
N ILE A 402 0.01 -19.06 -8.62
CA ILE A 402 -1.01 -20.10 -8.75
C ILE A 402 -1.38 -20.32 -10.22
N SER A 403 -1.23 -21.55 -10.70
CA SER A 403 -1.82 -21.99 -11.97
C SER A 403 -3.31 -22.28 -11.81
N SER A 404 -4.16 -21.86 -12.75
CA SER A 404 -5.59 -22.14 -12.73
C SER A 404 -6.07 -22.67 -14.09
N ASP A 405 -6.90 -23.71 -14.05
CA ASP A 405 -7.68 -24.26 -15.17
C ASP A 405 -9.02 -23.54 -15.37
N ALA A 406 -9.29 -22.46 -14.62
CA ALA A 406 -10.60 -21.80 -14.60
C ALA A 406 -10.96 -21.07 -15.90
N TYR A 407 -10.02 -20.93 -16.84
CA TYR A 407 -10.25 -20.30 -18.14
C TYR A 407 -9.37 -20.90 -19.24
N ASN A 408 -9.86 -20.84 -20.47
CA ASN A 408 -9.08 -21.19 -21.66
C ASN A 408 -8.07 -20.08 -21.99
N PHE A 409 -6.79 -20.42 -21.95
CA PHE A 409 -5.69 -19.47 -22.14
C PHE A 409 -5.74 -18.76 -23.49
N GLY A 410 -6.05 -19.48 -24.57
CA GLY A 410 -6.14 -18.92 -25.93
C GLY A 410 -7.31 -17.94 -26.06
N GLU A 411 -8.48 -18.30 -25.55
CA GLU A 411 -9.67 -17.43 -25.59
C GLU A 411 -9.46 -16.12 -24.81
N VAL A 412 -8.77 -16.18 -23.67
CA VAL A 412 -8.53 -14.99 -22.86
C VAL A 412 -7.40 -14.13 -23.45
N VAL A 413 -6.21 -14.70 -23.66
CA VAL A 413 -5.02 -13.94 -24.05
C VAL A 413 -5.03 -13.50 -25.51
N LEU A 414 -5.61 -14.30 -26.41
CA LEU A 414 -5.69 -13.93 -27.82
C LEU A 414 -6.99 -13.19 -28.12
N ARG A 415 -8.15 -13.81 -27.86
CA ARG A 415 -9.44 -13.24 -28.30
C ARG A 415 -9.92 -12.09 -27.44
N SER A 416 -10.03 -12.32 -26.13
CA SER A 416 -10.63 -11.35 -25.21
C SER A 416 -9.82 -10.06 -25.16
N TYR A 417 -8.49 -10.18 -25.00
CA TYR A 417 -7.57 -9.03 -25.05
C TYR A 417 -7.71 -8.21 -26.34
N GLN A 418 -7.66 -8.86 -27.49
CA GLN A 418 -7.79 -8.17 -28.79
C GLN A 418 -9.16 -7.51 -28.97
N SER A 419 -10.25 -8.18 -28.57
CA SER A 419 -11.61 -7.65 -28.71
C SER A 419 -11.81 -6.35 -27.93
N ILE A 420 -11.19 -6.24 -26.74
CA ILE A 420 -11.22 -5.03 -25.91
C ILE A 420 -10.44 -3.92 -26.59
N LEU A 421 -9.21 -4.17 -27.05
CA LEU A 421 -8.42 -3.11 -27.72
C LEU A 421 -9.07 -2.65 -29.02
N GLN A 422 -9.62 -3.58 -29.81
CA GLN A 422 -10.31 -3.29 -31.06
C GLN A 422 -11.53 -2.39 -30.83
N HIS A 423 -12.22 -2.52 -29.70
CA HIS A 423 -13.34 -1.64 -29.32
C HIS A 423 -12.95 -0.16 -29.22
N PHE A 424 -11.67 0.13 -28.92
CA PHE A 424 -11.14 1.50 -28.79
C PHE A 424 -10.41 2.01 -30.04
N VAL A 425 -10.31 1.19 -31.11
CA VAL A 425 -9.78 1.65 -32.40
C VAL A 425 -10.74 2.71 -32.98
N GLY A 426 -10.19 3.88 -33.28
CA GLY A 426 -10.96 5.07 -33.69
C GLY A 426 -11.57 5.86 -32.53
N ARG A 427 -11.34 5.45 -31.27
CA ARG A 427 -11.80 6.14 -30.04
C ARG A 427 -10.65 6.60 -29.13
N GLY A 428 -9.42 6.50 -29.63
CA GLY A 428 -8.20 6.88 -28.93
C GLY A 428 -7.02 5.97 -29.28
N LEU A 429 -7.30 4.73 -29.72
CA LEU A 429 -6.30 3.88 -30.38
C LEU A 429 -6.41 3.98 -31.91
N THR A 430 -5.28 3.85 -32.58
CA THR A 430 -5.21 3.70 -34.04
C THR A 430 -5.22 2.22 -34.44
N MET A 431 -5.50 1.94 -35.72
CA MET A 431 -5.35 0.58 -36.24
C MET A 431 -3.88 0.11 -36.19
N ASP A 432 -2.93 1.03 -36.36
CA ASP A 432 -1.50 0.72 -36.27
C ASP A 432 -1.10 0.30 -34.85
N ASP A 433 -1.58 1.02 -33.82
CA ASP A 433 -1.39 0.64 -32.41
C ASP A 433 -1.89 -0.79 -32.14
N PHE A 434 -3.10 -1.10 -32.63
CA PHE A 434 -3.71 -2.41 -32.47
C PHE A 434 -2.90 -3.52 -33.17
N LEU A 435 -2.51 -3.33 -34.43
CA LEU A 435 -1.74 -4.33 -35.19
C LEU A 435 -0.33 -4.54 -34.60
N LYS A 436 0.33 -3.45 -34.18
CA LYS A 436 1.63 -3.51 -33.49
C LYS A 436 1.51 -4.30 -32.18
N GLU A 437 0.50 -4.01 -31.36
CA GLU A 437 0.28 -4.71 -30.11
C GLU A 437 -0.10 -6.18 -30.35
N LYS A 438 -1.00 -6.47 -31.29
CA LYS A 438 -1.41 -7.84 -31.63
C LYS A 438 -0.22 -8.74 -31.94
N LYS A 439 0.77 -8.22 -32.69
CA LYS A 439 2.06 -8.89 -32.94
C LYS A 439 2.93 -8.95 -31.69
N ARG A 440 3.10 -7.84 -30.97
CA ARG A 440 3.92 -7.74 -29.74
C ARG A 440 3.46 -8.76 -28.69
N THR A 441 2.17 -8.81 -28.39
CA THR A 441 1.59 -9.73 -27.40
C THR A 441 1.77 -11.19 -27.80
N LEU A 442 1.58 -11.53 -29.08
CA LEU A 442 1.76 -12.90 -29.57
C LEU A 442 3.19 -13.41 -29.28
N TYR A 443 4.19 -12.66 -29.73
CA TYR A 443 5.59 -13.10 -29.64
C TYR A 443 6.22 -12.91 -28.27
N ASN A 444 5.87 -11.83 -27.55
CA ASN A 444 6.53 -11.49 -26.29
C ASN A 444 5.80 -12.03 -25.06
N TYR A 445 4.55 -12.51 -25.22
CA TYR A 445 3.75 -13.03 -24.11
C TYR A 445 3.09 -14.37 -24.43
N ALA A 446 2.20 -14.44 -25.41
CA ALA A 446 1.34 -15.60 -25.63
C ALA A 446 2.13 -16.87 -25.97
N ILE A 447 3.04 -16.82 -26.94
CA ILE A 447 3.89 -17.97 -27.31
C ILE A 447 4.85 -18.37 -26.17
N PRO A 448 5.60 -17.45 -25.53
CA PRO A 448 6.43 -17.79 -24.38
C PRO A 448 5.67 -18.45 -23.23
N TRP A 449 4.50 -17.93 -22.88
CA TRP A 449 3.65 -18.52 -21.83
C TRP A 449 3.05 -19.85 -22.24
N PHE A 450 2.55 -19.99 -23.48
CA PHE A 450 2.08 -21.26 -24.00
C PHE A 450 3.19 -22.32 -23.93
N ARG A 451 4.42 -21.98 -24.32
CA ARG A 451 5.58 -22.84 -24.14
C ARG A 451 5.80 -23.21 -22.69
N GLN A 452 5.79 -22.24 -21.78
CA GLN A 452 5.97 -22.50 -20.35
C GLN A 452 4.89 -23.45 -19.80
N ILE A 453 3.62 -23.24 -20.13
CA ILE A 453 2.51 -24.10 -19.72
C ILE A 453 2.75 -25.55 -20.18
N ILE A 454 3.10 -25.74 -21.44
CA ILE A 454 3.32 -27.07 -22.03
C ILE A 454 4.57 -27.74 -21.44
N THR A 455 5.69 -27.03 -21.34
CA THR A 455 6.96 -27.63 -20.89
C THR A 455 6.99 -27.92 -19.40
N THR A 456 6.31 -27.11 -18.59
CA THR A 456 6.28 -27.27 -17.12
C THR A 456 5.03 -27.99 -16.61
N LYS A 457 4.11 -28.38 -17.51
CA LYS A 457 2.83 -29.04 -17.18
C LYS A 457 2.00 -28.24 -16.16
N MET A 458 1.95 -26.92 -16.32
CA MET A 458 1.08 -26.07 -15.50
C MET A 458 -0.38 -26.44 -15.71
N ILE A 459 -1.18 -26.33 -14.65
CA ILE A 459 -2.62 -26.50 -14.71
C ILE A 459 -3.21 -25.27 -15.42
N ALA A 460 -3.44 -25.38 -16.71
CA ALA A 460 -4.10 -24.37 -17.54
C ALA A 460 -4.78 -25.03 -18.74
N ASP A 461 -5.99 -24.58 -19.09
CA ASP A 461 -6.67 -25.01 -20.30
C ASP A 461 -6.02 -24.32 -21.52
N THR A 462 -5.47 -25.13 -22.42
CA THR A 462 -4.88 -24.66 -23.69
C THR A 462 -5.52 -25.34 -24.89
N ASP A 463 -6.69 -25.92 -24.72
CA ASP A 463 -7.45 -26.53 -25.80
C ASP A 463 -7.76 -25.47 -26.85
N ARG A 464 -7.78 -25.89 -28.12
CA ARG A 464 -8.06 -25.03 -29.27
C ARG A 464 -7.11 -23.84 -29.46
N PHE A 465 -5.98 -23.76 -28.75
CA PHE A 465 -5.06 -22.63 -28.88
C PHE A 465 -4.63 -22.37 -30.34
N GLU A 466 -4.28 -23.42 -31.09
CA GLU A 466 -3.93 -23.36 -32.50
C GLU A 466 -5.11 -22.97 -33.40
N GLU A 467 -6.32 -23.45 -33.08
CA GLU A 467 -7.54 -23.10 -33.81
C GLU A 467 -7.85 -21.62 -33.64
N ILE A 468 -7.85 -21.13 -32.39
CA ILE A 468 -8.10 -19.72 -32.04
C ILE A 468 -7.04 -18.83 -32.67
N TYR A 469 -5.77 -19.23 -32.62
CA TYR A 469 -4.70 -18.55 -33.34
C TYR A 469 -5.00 -18.48 -34.85
N SER A 470 -5.40 -19.60 -35.46
CA SER A 470 -5.73 -19.69 -36.89
C SER A 470 -6.98 -18.91 -37.29
N GLU A 471 -7.90 -18.67 -36.37
CA GLU A 471 -9.06 -17.80 -36.59
C GLU A 471 -8.66 -16.32 -36.57
N LEU A 472 -7.81 -15.92 -35.63
CA LEU A 472 -7.49 -14.52 -35.37
C LEU A 472 -6.32 -13.98 -36.20
N TYR A 473 -5.40 -14.84 -36.64
CA TYR A 473 -4.13 -14.43 -37.25
C TYR A 473 -3.95 -14.86 -38.70
N ARG A 474 -4.92 -15.54 -39.34
CA ARG A 474 -4.77 -16.09 -40.70
C ARG A 474 -4.32 -15.08 -41.76
N ASP A 475 -4.81 -13.85 -41.65
CA ASP A 475 -4.55 -12.78 -42.61
C ASP A 475 -3.30 -11.95 -42.24
N GLU A 476 -2.60 -12.30 -41.16
CA GLU A 476 -1.41 -11.59 -40.71
C GLU A 476 -0.16 -12.05 -41.48
N PRO A 477 0.77 -11.14 -41.81
CA PRO A 477 1.95 -11.48 -42.62
C PRO A 477 2.94 -12.43 -41.93
N TYR A 478 2.79 -12.63 -40.61
CA TYR A 478 3.61 -13.51 -39.78
C TYR A 478 2.87 -14.80 -39.36
N TYR A 479 1.73 -15.10 -40.00
CA TYR A 479 0.87 -16.22 -39.65
C TYR A 479 1.60 -17.58 -39.68
N GLU A 480 2.20 -17.92 -40.83
CA GLU A 480 2.84 -19.23 -41.03
C GLU A 480 4.05 -19.40 -40.10
N ASP A 481 4.85 -18.35 -39.91
CA ASP A 481 6.01 -18.36 -39.03
C ASP A 481 5.62 -18.64 -37.57
N ALA A 482 4.60 -17.93 -37.05
CA ALA A 482 4.14 -18.18 -35.69
C ALA A 482 3.40 -19.51 -35.54
N LEU A 483 2.66 -19.98 -36.56
CA LEU A 483 2.02 -21.30 -36.53
C LEU A 483 3.06 -22.41 -36.39
N ALA A 484 4.16 -22.33 -37.14
CA ALA A 484 5.26 -23.30 -37.07
C ALA A 484 5.88 -23.34 -35.65
N ILE A 485 6.05 -22.17 -35.00
CA ILE A 485 6.56 -22.09 -33.62
C ILE A 485 5.56 -22.73 -32.64
N ILE A 486 4.28 -22.42 -32.76
CA ILE A 486 3.23 -22.96 -31.87
C ILE A 486 3.13 -24.49 -32.01
N ALA A 487 3.11 -25.01 -33.24
CA ALA A 487 3.09 -26.43 -33.51
C ALA A 487 4.34 -27.14 -32.96
N SER A 488 5.52 -26.53 -33.11
CA SER A 488 6.77 -27.05 -32.53
C SER A 488 6.68 -27.14 -31.01
N VAL A 489 6.10 -26.14 -30.34
CA VAL A 489 5.92 -26.14 -28.88
C VAL A 489 4.99 -27.28 -28.44
N ARG A 490 3.86 -27.48 -29.12
CA ARG A 490 2.91 -28.56 -28.80
C ARG A 490 3.55 -29.95 -28.98
N ASN A 491 4.33 -30.12 -30.05
CA ASN A 491 5.04 -31.36 -30.35
C ASN A 491 6.27 -31.61 -29.45
N SER A 492 6.71 -30.60 -28.69
CA SER A 492 7.80 -30.73 -27.71
C SER A 492 7.34 -31.31 -26.36
N GLN A 493 6.12 -31.85 -26.29
CA GLN A 493 5.67 -32.63 -25.14
C GLN A 493 6.56 -33.88 -25.01
N PRO A 494 7.25 -34.09 -23.87
CA PRO A 494 8.02 -35.30 -23.62
C PRO A 494 7.14 -36.55 -23.51
#